data_AF-A0A3B8NID9-F1
#
_entry.id   AF-A0A3B8NID9-F1
#
_cell.length_a   1.000
_cell.length_b   1.000
_cell.length_c   1.000
_cell.angle_alpha   90.00
_cell.angle_beta   90.00
_cell.angle_gamma   90.00
#
_symmetry.space_group_name_H-M   'P 1'
#
loop_
_entity.id
_entity.type
_entity.pdbx_description
1 polymer ?
#
loop_
_entity_poly.entity_id
_entity_poly.type
_entity_poly.pdbx_seq_one_letter_code
_entity_poly.pdbx_strand_id
1 'polypeptide(L)'
;MTTVKQLGIIILLSFGAAFLIYKWHPKSPALYLVAGQLRPDEVTLNQVLKLKKERGVVWIDARKGLDYQKGHVEGAFLLNEQEDFFALLEP
;
A
#
# COMPACT_ATOMS: atom_id res chain seq x y z
N MET A 1 28.26 -29.87 -26.53
CA MET A 1 27.81 -28.63 -25.85
C MET A 1 28.63 -28.52 -24.56
N THR A 2 29.35 -27.43 -24.32
CA THR A 2 30.15 -27.30 -23.08
C THR A 2 29.28 -26.77 -21.94
N THR A 3 29.61 -27.13 -20.71
CA THR A 3 28.89 -26.69 -19.50
C THR A 3 28.73 -25.17 -19.44
N VAL A 4 29.74 -24.42 -19.89
CA VAL A 4 29.70 -22.95 -19.99
C VAL A 4 28.61 -22.45 -20.95
N LYS A 5 28.42 -23.11 -22.09
CA LYS A 5 27.36 -22.75 -23.05
C LYS A 5 25.97 -23.04 -22.47
N GLN A 6 25.82 -24.16 -21.76
CA GLN A 6 24.56 -24.50 -21.09
C GLN A 6 24.21 -23.49 -20.00
N LEU A 7 25.18 -23.10 -19.18
CA LEU A 7 25.00 -22.08 -18.15
C LEU A 7 24.57 -20.73 -18.75
N GLY A 8 25.22 -20.31 -19.83
CA GLY A 8 24.86 -19.07 -20.54
C GLY A 8 23.42 -19.09 -21.07
N ILE A 9 22.98 -20.21 -21.65
CA ILE A 9 21.61 -20.36 -22.14
C ILE A 9 20.59 -20.29 -20.99
N ILE A 10 20.84 -20.94 -19.86
CA ILE A 10 19.92 -20.93 -18.71
C ILE A 10 19.78 -19.51 -18.12
N ILE A 11 20.90 -18.77 -18.01
CA ILE A 11 20.88 -17.39 -17.52
C ILE A 11 20.08 -16.50 -18.48
N LEU A 12 20.31 -16.64 -19.78
CA LEU A 12 19.60 -15.87 -20.80
C LEU A 12 18.08 -16.14 -20.75
N LEU A 13 17.68 -17.41 -20.64
CA LEU A 13 16.27 -17.79 -20.54
C LEU A 13 15.62 -17.26 -19.25
N SER A 14 16.34 -17.32 -18.12
CA SER A 14 15.88 -16.78 -16.84
C SER A 14 15.66 -15.26 -16.92
N PHE A 15 16.60 -14.53 -17.51
CA PHE A 15 16.48 -13.09 -17.70
C PHE A 15 15.32 -12.73 -18.64
N GLY A 16 15.17 -13.46 -19.74
CA GLY A 16 14.06 -13.29 -20.68
C GLY A 16 12.71 -13.48 -20.00
N ALA A 17 12.55 -14.57 -19.24
CA ALA A 17 11.32 -14.83 -18.49
C ALA A 17 11.03 -13.74 -17.45
N ALA A 18 12.03 -13.31 -16.68
CA ALA A 18 11.87 -12.23 -15.71
C ALA A 18 11.43 -10.91 -16.36
N PHE A 19 12.00 -10.57 -17.52
CA PHE A 19 11.64 -9.37 -18.27
C PHE A 19 10.19 -9.44 -18.78
N LEU A 20 9.76 -10.59 -19.31
CA LEU A 20 8.38 -10.79 -19.76
C LEU A 20 7.39 -10.65 -18.59
N ILE A 21 7.71 -11.23 -17.43
CA ILE A 21 6.89 -11.11 -16.21
C ILE A 21 6.80 -9.65 -15.77
N TYR A 22 7.92 -8.93 -15.74
CA TYR A 22 7.93 -7.52 -15.34
C TYR A 22 7.07 -6.63 -16.24
N LYS A 23 7.07 -6.89 -17.57
CA LYS A 23 6.38 -6.02 -18.53
C LYS A 23 4.89 -6.36 -18.75
N TRP A 24 4.53 -7.64 -18.71
CA TRP A 24 3.20 -8.09 -19.13
C TRP A 24 2.38 -8.78 -18.05
N HIS A 25 2.98 -9.18 -16.92
CA HIS A 25 2.22 -9.87 -15.88
C HIS A 25 1.33 -8.86 -15.12
N PRO A 26 0.02 -9.12 -14.93
CA PRO A 26 -0.88 -8.21 -14.19
C PRO A 26 -0.43 -7.97 -12.74
N LYS A 27 0.36 -8.90 -12.18
CA LYS A 27 0.99 -8.78 -10.87
C LYS A 27 2.52 -8.71 -11.02
N SER A 28 3.02 -7.78 -11.85
CA SER A 28 4.45 -7.54 -11.97
C SER A 28 5.02 -7.10 -10.62
N PRO A 29 6.25 -7.51 -10.25
CA PRO A 29 6.86 -7.07 -9.01
C PRO A 29 6.98 -5.54 -9.01
N ALA A 30 6.46 -4.90 -7.97
CA ALA A 30 6.43 -3.46 -7.84
C ALA A 30 7.81 -2.96 -7.37
N LEU A 31 8.81 -3.04 -8.26
CA LEU A 31 10.21 -2.68 -7.98
C LEU A 31 10.40 -1.20 -7.60
N TYR A 32 9.37 -0.37 -7.75
CA TYR A 32 9.32 1.02 -7.31
C TYR A 32 8.86 1.19 -5.85
N LEU A 33 8.33 0.14 -5.22
CA LEU A 33 7.99 0.15 -3.79
C LEU A 33 9.27 -0.07 -2.99
N VAL A 34 9.97 1.02 -2.71
CA VAL A 34 11.10 1.03 -1.77
C VAL A 34 10.52 1.02 -0.36
N ALA A 35 10.86 -0.02 0.41
CA ALA A 35 10.42 -0.12 1.81
C ALA A 35 10.85 1.14 2.58
N GLY A 36 9.89 1.86 3.15
CA GLY A 36 10.12 3.07 3.94
C GLY A 36 10.15 4.38 3.14
N GLN A 37 9.98 4.36 1.82
CA GLN A 37 9.80 5.59 1.04
C GLN A 37 8.33 6.02 1.09
N LEU A 38 8.08 7.19 1.68
CA LEU A 38 6.75 7.82 1.70
C LEU A 38 6.38 8.28 0.29
N ARG A 39 5.12 8.07 -0.10
CA ARG A 39 4.52 8.76 -1.24
C ARG A 39 4.37 10.26 -0.93
N PRO A 40 4.19 11.12 -1.95
CA PRO A 40 4.02 12.56 -1.75
C PRO A 40 2.88 12.96 -0.79
N ASP A 41 1.86 12.11 -0.70
CA ASP A 41 0.65 12.25 0.12
C ASP A 41 0.68 11.45 1.43
N GLU A 42 1.78 10.74 1.70
CA GLU A 42 1.96 9.97 2.93
C GLU A 42 2.78 10.74 3.96
N VAL A 43 2.50 10.50 5.23
CA VAL A 43 3.19 11.10 6.36
C VAL A 43 3.56 10.03 7.38
N THR A 44 4.67 10.24 8.07
CA THR A 44 5.07 9.39 9.21
C THR A 44 4.39 9.83 10.49
N LEU A 45 4.24 8.90 11.44
CA LEU A 45 3.67 9.20 12.75
C LEU A 45 4.43 10.34 13.46
N ASN A 46 5.77 10.36 13.39
CA ASN A 46 6.57 11.41 14.02
C ASN A 46 6.28 12.80 13.44
N GLN A 47 6.08 12.91 12.11
CA GLN A 47 5.69 14.17 11.46
C GLN A 47 4.31 14.61 11.93
N VAL A 48 3.34 13.69 11.99
CA VAL A 48 1.97 13.99 12.45
C VAL A 48 1.96 14.43 13.91
N LEU A 49 2.74 13.79 14.78
CA LEU A 49 2.84 14.18 16.19
C LEU A 49 3.47 15.56 16.37
N LYS A 50 4.43 15.94 15.51
CA LYS A 50 4.98 17.30 15.49
C LYS A 50 3.94 18.31 15.01
N LEU A 51 3.24 18.01 13.91
CA LEU A 51 2.16 18.86 13.38
C LEU A 51 1.02 19.04 14.39
N LYS A 52 0.64 17.98 15.12
CA LYS A 52 -0.36 18.03 16.18
C LYS A 52 -0.01 19.06 17.25
N LYS A 53 1.27 19.18 17.61
CA LYS A 53 1.74 20.17 18.59
C LYS A 53 1.77 21.60 18.06
N GLU A 54 2.11 21.78 16.77
CA GLU A 54 2.32 23.10 16.17
C GLU A 54 1.03 23.74 15.64
N ARG A 55 0.16 22.95 14.98
CA ARG A 55 -1.00 23.44 14.23
C ARG A 55 -2.29 22.67 14.52
N GLY A 56 -2.19 21.54 15.22
CA GLY A 56 -3.30 20.60 15.36
C GLY A 56 -3.47 19.70 14.13
N VAL A 57 -4.13 18.57 14.32
CA VAL A 57 -4.44 17.60 13.26
C VAL A 57 -5.85 17.05 13.47
N VAL A 58 -6.53 16.72 12.38
CA VAL A 58 -7.79 15.98 12.41
C VAL A 58 -7.48 14.51 12.13
N TRP A 59 -7.88 13.64 13.05
CA TRP A 59 -7.75 12.20 12.87
C TRP A 59 -9.00 11.68 12.19
N ILE A 60 -8.84 10.97 11.08
CA ILE A 60 -9.94 10.33 10.37
C ILE A 60 -9.64 8.83 10.34
N ASP A 61 -10.60 8.03 10.80
CA ASP A 61 -10.55 6.57 10.72
C ASP A 61 -11.48 6.11 9.60
N ALA A 62 -10.90 5.50 8.57
CA ALA A 62 -11.64 4.99 7.41
C ALA A 62 -11.88 3.47 7.48
N ARG A 63 -11.64 2.84 8.63
CA ARG A 63 -11.92 1.41 8.84
C ARG A 63 -13.42 1.19 9.08
N LYS A 64 -13.83 -0.08 9.11
CA LYS A 64 -15.20 -0.48 9.43
C LYS A 64 -15.58 -0.04 10.85
N GLY A 65 -16.86 0.27 11.06
CA GLY A 65 -17.35 0.74 12.35
C GLY A 65 -17.07 -0.22 13.50
N LEU A 66 -17.19 -1.54 13.27
CA LEU A 66 -16.87 -2.56 14.29
C LEU A 66 -15.41 -2.51 14.76
N ASP A 67 -14.46 -2.23 13.88
CA ASP A 67 -13.04 -2.16 14.26
C ASP A 67 -12.69 -0.82 14.91
N TYR A 68 -13.37 0.25 14.51
CA TYR A 68 -13.30 1.54 15.19
C TYR A 68 -13.79 1.43 16.65
N GLN A 69 -14.93 0.76 16.88
CA GLN A 69 -15.51 0.60 18.22
C GLN A 69 -14.65 -0.25 19.16
N LYS A 70 -13.93 -1.25 18.64
CA LYS A 70 -12.96 -2.05 19.43
C LYS A 70 -11.77 -1.22 19.91
N GLY A 71 -11.40 -0.18 19.17
CA GLY A 71 -10.31 0.71 19.51
C GLY A 71 -9.86 1.58 18.33
N HIS A 72 -9.65 2.86 18.61
CA HIS A 72 -9.23 3.87 17.65
C HIS A 72 -8.33 4.91 18.32
N VAL A 73 -7.68 5.75 17.50
CA VAL A 73 -6.92 6.90 18.00
C VAL A 73 -7.90 7.88 18.63
N GLU A 74 -7.60 8.32 19.85
CA GLU A 74 -8.45 9.25 20.58
C GLU A 74 -8.71 10.54 19.77
N GLY A 75 -9.98 10.90 19.63
CA GLY A 75 -10.42 12.07 18.86
C GLY A 75 -10.44 11.86 17.34
N ALA A 76 -10.28 10.62 16.86
CA ALA A 76 -10.55 10.29 15.46
C ALA A 76 -12.05 10.36 15.16
N PHE A 77 -12.39 10.81 13.96
CA PHE A 77 -13.74 10.71 13.42
C PHE A 77 -13.81 9.48 12.53
N LEU A 78 -14.83 8.65 12.73
CA LEU A 78 -15.14 7.56 11.82
C LEU A 78 -15.71 8.16 10.52
N LEU A 79 -14.98 8.02 9.42
CA LEU A 79 -15.44 8.37 8.09
C LEU A 79 -15.51 7.09 7.26
N ASN A 80 -16.60 6.36 7.44
CA ASN A 80 -16.89 5.16 6.68
C ASN A 80 -18.04 5.43 5.70
N GLU A 81 -17.72 5.95 4.52
CA GLU A 81 -18.71 6.16 3.44
C GLU A 81 -19.35 4.83 2.99
N GLN A 82 -18.70 3.69 3.24
CA GLN A 82 -19.14 2.41 2.74
C GLN A 82 -20.31 1.82 3.51
N GLU A 83 -20.39 2.00 4.83
CA GLU A 83 -21.56 1.56 5.62
C GLU A 83 -22.76 2.52 5.43
N ASP A 84 -22.53 3.82 5.31
CA ASP A 84 -23.60 4.81 5.05
C ASP A 84 -24.17 4.70 3.62
N PHE A 85 -23.33 4.41 2.60
CA PHE A 85 -23.80 4.30 1.22
C PHE A 85 -24.77 3.12 1.01
N PHE A 86 -24.59 1.99 1.69
CA PHE A 86 -25.53 0.86 1.60
C PHE A 86 -26.78 1.09 2.46
N ALA A 87 -26.68 1.78 3.59
CA ALA A 87 -27.84 2.17 4.40
C ALA A 87 -28.79 3.13 3.65
N LEU A 88 -28.26 3.96 2.74
CA LEU A 88 -29.05 4.83 1.86
C LEU A 88 -29.76 4.09 0.70
N LEU A 89 -29.48 2.80 0.52
CA LEU A 89 -30.07 1.95 -0.53
C LEU A 89 -31.09 0.94 0.03
N GLU A 90 -31.31 0.91 1.34
CA GLU A 90 -32.40 0.16 1.96
C GLU A 90 -33.68 1.02 1.98
N PRO A 91 -34.82 0.51 1.44
CA PRO A 91 -36.08 1.26 1.37
C PRO A 91 -36.79 1.43 2.72
#